data_AF-A0A9D7FCG5-F1
#
_entry.id   AF-A0A9D7FCG5-F1
#
_cell.length_a   1.000
_cell.length_b   1.000
_cell.length_c   1.000
_cell.angle_alpha   90.00
_cell.angle_beta   90.00
_cell.angle_gamma   90.00
#
_symmetry.space_group_name_H-M   'P 1'
#
loop_
_entity.id
_entity.type
_entity.pdbx_description
1 polymer ?
#
loop_
_entity_poly.entity_id
_entity_poly.type
_entity_poly.pdbx_seq_one_letter_code
_entity_poly.pdbx_strand_id
1 'polypeptide(L)'
;MYAGIVDWPWWAYVLVTLGLTQVTIAAVTIYLHRHQAHRALDLHPLPAHFFRFWLWLTTGMGTREWASIHRKHHAKCETPEDPHSPQVYGINRVLWGGVFLYVKEAHNPETLRRYGRGTPEDWIENHLYTPWQKIGIVVMLGIDVALFGLVWGTLMWAVQVAWIPFWAAGVVNGLGHFCGYRNFNSPDASKNIFPIGILIGGEELHNNHHTYPTSARLSNKWYEFDLGWMYICILSALGLAQVKKLVPVPNLGTARQTIDFDTLQAVIANRYDVLAGYAKTLKHLYHEELGKAHNGINFKGLKRWLAVDASAVPEDLRARLEQLLKQSSALQTAYAMRAELVALWERSNASREQLIRELQDWCQRAESSGVRQL
;
A
#
# COMPACT_ATOMS: atom_id res chain seq x y z
N MET A 1 -40.33 -21.36 -0.10
CA MET A 1 -39.53 -21.94 1.00
C MET A 1 -38.76 -20.80 1.64
N TYR A 2 -39.18 -20.33 2.82
CA TYR A 2 -38.47 -19.26 3.53
C TYR A 2 -37.15 -19.76 4.14
N ALA A 3 -37.09 -21.05 4.49
CA ALA A 3 -35.87 -21.76 4.84
C ALA A 3 -35.32 -22.50 3.60
N GLY A 4 -33.99 -22.55 3.49
CA GLY A 4 -33.29 -23.35 2.47
C GLY A 4 -33.17 -24.81 2.89
N ILE A 5 -32.08 -25.46 2.48
CA ILE A 5 -31.71 -26.80 2.98
C ILE A 5 -31.43 -26.77 4.49
N VAL A 6 -30.97 -25.64 5.02
CA VAL A 6 -30.74 -25.43 6.44
C VAL A 6 -31.69 -24.40 7.03
N ASP A 7 -32.15 -24.65 8.26
CA ASP A 7 -32.93 -23.71 9.07
C ASP A 7 -32.18 -23.42 10.38
N TRP A 8 -31.33 -22.40 10.32
CA TRP A 8 -30.41 -22.02 11.40
C TRP A 8 -30.84 -20.69 12.05
N PRO A 9 -30.38 -20.42 13.30
CA PRO A 9 -30.59 -19.11 13.91
C PRO A 9 -29.90 -18.00 13.12
N TRP A 10 -30.46 -16.79 13.13
CA TRP A 10 -30.02 -15.67 12.28
C TRP A 10 -28.52 -15.36 12.37
N TRP A 11 -27.92 -15.52 13.56
CA TRP A 11 -26.51 -15.24 13.78
C TRP A 11 -25.59 -16.22 13.04
N ALA A 12 -26.07 -17.45 12.75
CA ALA A 12 -25.30 -18.43 12.00
C ALA A 12 -25.14 -17.99 10.54
N TYR A 13 -26.18 -17.45 9.89
CA TYR A 13 -26.08 -16.89 8.54
C TYR A 13 -25.09 -15.73 8.49
N VAL A 14 -25.08 -14.87 9.52
CA VAL A 14 -24.11 -13.78 9.63
C VAL A 14 -22.68 -14.32 9.71
N LEU A 15 -22.41 -15.31 10.57
CA LEU A 15 -21.07 -15.91 10.69
C LEU A 15 -20.63 -16.59 9.39
N VAL A 16 -21.53 -17.32 8.72
CA VAL A 16 -21.23 -17.92 7.41
C VAL A 16 -20.90 -16.84 6.38
N THR A 17 -21.69 -15.76 6.33
CA THR A 17 -21.44 -14.64 5.41
C THR A 17 -20.07 -14.02 5.66
N LEU A 18 -19.72 -13.78 6.93
CA LEU A 18 -18.41 -13.26 7.30
C LEU A 18 -17.29 -14.23 6.92
N GLY A 19 -17.49 -15.54 7.10
CA GLY A 19 -16.55 -16.56 6.64
C GLY A 19 -16.33 -16.53 5.13
N LEU A 20 -17.42 -16.47 4.35
CA LEU A 20 -17.37 -16.40 2.89
C LEU A 20 -16.66 -15.13 2.40
N THR A 21 -16.97 -13.97 3.01
CA THR A 21 -16.29 -12.71 2.66
C THR A 21 -14.82 -12.73 3.04
N GLN A 22 -14.44 -13.40 4.13
CA GLN A 22 -13.03 -13.64 4.48
C GLN A 22 -12.28 -14.47 3.45
N VAL A 23 -12.92 -15.51 2.87
CA VAL A 23 -12.32 -16.25 1.75
C VAL A 23 -12.13 -15.33 0.54
N THR A 24 -13.10 -14.47 0.24
CA THR A 24 -12.99 -13.48 -0.85
C THR A 24 -11.87 -12.48 -0.59
N ILE A 25 -11.73 -11.97 0.63
CA ILE A 25 -10.61 -11.09 1.03
C ILE A 25 -9.28 -11.82 0.86
N ALA A 26 -9.17 -13.06 1.35
CA ALA A 26 -7.97 -13.88 1.18
C ALA A 26 -7.60 -14.06 -0.32
N ALA A 27 -8.60 -14.28 -1.18
CA ALA A 27 -8.39 -14.38 -2.62
C ALA A 27 -7.92 -13.07 -3.25
N VAL A 28 -8.49 -11.91 -2.86
CA VAL A 28 -8.02 -10.61 -3.35
C VAL A 28 -6.61 -10.31 -2.86
N THR A 29 -6.37 -10.41 -1.55
CA THR A 29 -5.13 -10.00 -0.90
C THR A 29 -3.93 -10.91 -1.27
N ILE A 30 -4.13 -12.23 -1.32
CA ILE A 30 -3.05 -13.18 -1.61
C ILE A 30 -2.86 -13.31 -3.13
N TYR A 31 -3.94 -13.59 -3.86
CA TYR A 31 -3.85 -13.95 -5.29
C TYR A 31 -3.84 -12.72 -6.20
N LEU A 32 -4.85 -11.84 -6.16
CA LEU A 32 -4.88 -10.68 -7.08
C LEU A 32 -3.80 -9.65 -6.74
N HIS A 33 -3.68 -9.32 -5.46
CA HIS A 33 -2.82 -8.23 -5.02
C HIS A 33 -1.34 -8.63 -4.94
N ARG A 34 -0.97 -9.46 -3.97
CA ARG A 34 0.45 -9.78 -3.71
C ARG A 34 1.04 -10.71 -4.77
N HIS A 35 0.31 -11.72 -5.23
CA HIS A 35 0.82 -12.65 -6.25
C HIS A 35 0.74 -12.09 -7.67
N GLN A 36 -0.47 -11.75 -8.18
CA GLN A 36 -0.64 -11.34 -9.58
C GLN A 36 -0.13 -9.93 -9.83
N ALA A 37 -0.59 -8.91 -9.08
CA ALA A 37 -0.21 -7.54 -9.37
C ALA A 37 1.27 -7.25 -9.04
N HIS A 38 1.77 -7.71 -7.89
CA HIS A 38 3.08 -7.31 -7.35
C HIS A 38 4.20 -8.36 -7.39
N ARG A 39 3.89 -9.64 -7.71
CA ARG A 39 4.88 -10.73 -7.74
C ARG A 39 5.67 -10.89 -6.44
N ALA A 40 5.03 -10.60 -5.30
CA ALA A 40 5.64 -10.66 -3.98
C ALA A 40 5.84 -12.10 -3.47
N LEU A 41 5.02 -13.02 -3.98
CA LEU A 41 5.10 -14.46 -3.73
C LEU A 41 4.74 -15.25 -5.00
N ASP A 42 5.21 -16.49 -5.04
CA ASP A 42 4.67 -17.51 -5.95
C ASP A 42 3.68 -18.40 -5.21
N LEU A 43 2.61 -18.78 -5.89
CA LEU A 43 1.61 -19.70 -5.39
C LEU A 43 1.71 -21.02 -6.15
N HIS A 44 1.53 -22.13 -5.42
CA HIS A 44 1.31 -23.42 -6.03
C HIS A 44 0.04 -23.37 -6.91
N PRO A 45 -0.05 -24.14 -8.01
CA PRO A 45 -1.21 -24.10 -8.91
C PRO A 45 -2.56 -24.35 -8.22
N LEU A 46 -2.58 -25.16 -7.16
CA LEU A 46 -3.79 -25.48 -6.39
C LEU A 46 -4.44 -24.24 -5.74
N PRO A 47 -3.80 -23.52 -4.79
CA PRO A 47 -4.39 -22.31 -4.22
C PRO A 47 -4.56 -21.20 -5.27
N ALA A 48 -3.65 -21.09 -6.25
CA ALA A 48 -3.79 -20.10 -7.32
C ALA A 48 -5.09 -20.30 -8.11
N HIS A 49 -5.38 -21.53 -8.53
CA HIS A 49 -6.61 -21.86 -9.22
C HIS A 49 -7.84 -21.71 -8.32
N PHE A 50 -7.77 -22.17 -7.07
CA PHE A 50 -8.85 -22.02 -6.10
C PHE A 50 -9.26 -20.55 -5.92
N PHE A 51 -8.30 -19.65 -5.66
CA PHE A 51 -8.59 -18.24 -5.49
C PHE A 51 -9.15 -17.62 -6.77
N ARG A 52 -8.59 -17.96 -7.93
CA ARG A 52 -9.10 -17.49 -9.22
C ARG A 52 -10.55 -17.91 -9.45
N PHE A 53 -10.86 -19.19 -9.24
CA PHE A 53 -12.22 -19.72 -9.35
C PHE A 53 -13.17 -19.04 -8.36
N TRP A 54 -12.75 -18.91 -7.10
CA TRP A 54 -13.55 -18.28 -6.05
C TRP A 54 -13.92 -16.84 -6.40
N LEU A 55 -12.96 -16.06 -6.93
CA LEU A 55 -13.18 -14.69 -7.35
C LEU A 55 -14.16 -14.60 -8.52
N TRP A 56 -14.00 -15.47 -9.53
CA TRP A 56 -14.96 -15.55 -10.64
C TRP A 56 -16.37 -15.88 -10.13
N LEU A 57 -16.50 -16.84 -9.22
CA LEU A 57 -17.79 -17.27 -8.66
C LEU A 57 -18.45 -16.16 -7.81
N THR A 58 -17.71 -15.50 -6.93
CA THR A 58 -18.31 -14.62 -5.91
C THR A 58 -18.36 -13.14 -6.31
N THR A 59 -17.44 -12.70 -7.16
CA THR A 59 -17.27 -11.27 -7.49
C THR A 59 -17.30 -10.98 -8.98
N GLY A 60 -17.11 -12.00 -9.82
CA GLY A 60 -16.99 -11.84 -11.27
C GLY A 60 -15.72 -11.10 -11.71
N MET A 61 -14.75 -10.87 -10.82
CA MET A 61 -13.53 -10.14 -11.15
C MET A 61 -12.61 -10.95 -12.07
N GLY A 62 -12.19 -10.34 -13.19
CA GLY A 62 -11.14 -10.87 -14.06
C GLY A 62 -9.74 -10.61 -13.51
N THR A 63 -8.86 -11.62 -13.56
CA THR A 63 -7.47 -11.49 -13.06
C THR A 63 -6.73 -10.39 -13.81
N ARG A 64 -6.85 -10.36 -15.14
CA ARG A 64 -6.16 -9.41 -16.00
C ARG A 64 -6.61 -7.97 -15.75
N GLU A 65 -7.90 -7.75 -15.63
CA GLU A 65 -8.48 -6.43 -15.39
C GLU A 65 -7.98 -5.86 -14.07
N TRP A 66 -8.16 -6.61 -12.98
CA TRP A 66 -7.79 -6.15 -11.65
C TRP A 66 -6.29 -5.86 -11.54
N ALA A 67 -5.44 -6.79 -11.98
CA ALA A 67 -4.00 -6.60 -11.94
C ALA A 67 -3.55 -5.40 -12.81
N SER A 68 -4.17 -5.18 -13.97
CA SER A 68 -3.84 -4.05 -14.85
C SER A 68 -4.18 -2.71 -14.20
N ILE A 69 -5.38 -2.60 -13.64
CA ILE A 69 -5.87 -1.37 -13.00
C ILE A 69 -5.04 -1.05 -11.76
N HIS A 70 -4.74 -2.05 -10.94
CA HIS A 70 -3.89 -1.86 -9.75
C HIS A 70 -2.46 -1.44 -10.11
N ARG A 71 -1.86 -2.08 -11.12
CA ARG A 71 -0.53 -1.70 -11.61
C ARG A 71 -0.53 -0.29 -12.21
N LYS A 72 -1.59 0.10 -12.92
CA LYS A 72 -1.75 1.47 -13.44
C LYS A 72 -1.86 2.47 -12.29
N HIS A 73 -2.65 2.16 -11.26
CA HIS A 73 -2.74 2.97 -10.05
C HIS A 73 -1.36 3.21 -9.41
N HIS A 74 -0.57 2.17 -9.18
CA HIS A 74 0.80 2.36 -8.68
C HIS A 74 1.69 3.18 -9.61
N ALA A 75 1.60 2.96 -10.93
CA ALA A 75 2.44 3.65 -11.90
C ALA A 75 2.07 5.13 -12.11
N LYS A 76 0.81 5.49 -11.84
CA LYS A 76 0.24 6.81 -12.10
C LYS A 76 -0.36 7.44 -10.85
N CYS A 77 0.05 6.97 -9.68
CA CYS A 77 -0.56 7.29 -8.40
C CYS A 77 -0.69 8.80 -8.20
N GLU A 78 -1.89 9.25 -7.83
CA GLU A 78 -2.23 10.68 -7.61
C GLU A 78 -2.06 11.61 -8.80
N THR A 79 -1.93 11.07 -10.02
CA THR A 79 -2.00 11.85 -11.26
C THR A 79 -3.40 11.75 -11.86
N PRO A 80 -3.79 12.62 -12.82
CA PRO A 80 -5.04 12.47 -13.55
C PRO A 80 -5.19 11.14 -14.31
N GLU A 81 -4.08 10.41 -14.53
CA GLU A 81 -4.09 9.08 -15.14
C GLU A 81 -4.33 7.95 -14.11
N ASP A 82 -4.34 8.22 -12.81
CA ASP A 82 -4.71 7.24 -11.77
C ASP A 82 -6.20 6.90 -11.92
N PRO A 83 -6.58 5.62 -12.10
CA PRO A 83 -7.97 5.24 -12.30
C PRO A 83 -8.88 5.54 -11.10
N HIS A 84 -8.34 5.64 -9.89
CA HIS A 84 -9.16 5.80 -8.68
C HIS A 84 -8.51 6.67 -7.59
N SER A 85 -7.70 7.66 -7.98
CA SER A 85 -7.15 8.65 -7.04
C SER A 85 -8.26 9.48 -6.38
N PRO A 86 -8.39 9.47 -5.03
CA PRO A 86 -9.29 10.38 -4.33
C PRO A 86 -8.77 11.82 -4.30
N GLN A 87 -7.48 12.06 -4.58
CA GLN A 87 -6.91 13.40 -4.71
C GLN A 87 -7.36 14.08 -6.01
N VAL A 88 -7.62 13.29 -7.07
CA VAL A 88 -8.13 13.79 -8.35
C VAL A 88 -9.67 13.77 -8.40
N TYR A 89 -10.28 12.64 -8.05
CA TYR A 89 -11.74 12.45 -8.22
C TYR A 89 -12.57 12.90 -7.00
N GLY A 90 -11.92 13.19 -5.88
CA GLY A 90 -12.55 13.50 -4.61
C GLY A 90 -12.96 12.24 -3.84
N ILE A 91 -12.84 12.31 -2.51
CA ILE A 91 -13.06 11.16 -1.63
C ILE A 91 -14.45 10.54 -1.75
N ASN A 92 -15.51 11.35 -1.83
CA ASN A 92 -16.89 10.83 -1.91
C ASN A 92 -17.13 9.99 -3.17
N ARG A 93 -16.50 10.38 -4.28
CA ARG A 93 -16.64 9.65 -5.55
C ARG A 93 -15.93 8.31 -5.51
N VAL A 94 -14.74 8.25 -4.92
CA VAL A 94 -14.00 6.99 -4.78
C VAL A 94 -14.65 6.10 -3.73
N LEU A 95 -15.00 6.64 -2.56
CA LEU A 95 -15.55 5.86 -1.44
C LEU A 95 -16.89 5.17 -1.80
N TRP A 96 -17.80 5.88 -2.45
CA TRP A 96 -19.14 5.34 -2.78
C TRP A 96 -19.29 4.86 -4.22
N GLY A 97 -18.41 5.29 -5.11
CA GLY A 97 -18.49 5.04 -6.55
C GLY A 97 -17.24 4.43 -7.16
N GLY A 98 -16.26 3.98 -6.35
CA GLY A 98 -14.99 3.43 -6.81
C GLY A 98 -15.16 2.25 -7.77
N VAL A 99 -16.21 1.45 -7.61
CA VAL A 99 -16.56 0.37 -8.55
C VAL A 99 -16.83 0.87 -9.96
N PHE A 100 -17.46 2.04 -10.14
CA PHE A 100 -17.71 2.60 -11.47
C PHE A 100 -16.43 3.10 -12.12
N LEU A 101 -15.49 3.62 -11.33
CA LEU A 101 -14.15 3.99 -11.80
C LEU A 101 -13.37 2.74 -12.25
N TYR A 102 -13.42 1.67 -11.44
CA TYR A 102 -12.86 0.36 -11.79
C TYR A 102 -13.44 -0.17 -13.10
N VAL A 103 -14.77 -0.24 -13.22
CA VAL A 103 -15.45 -0.77 -14.42
C VAL A 103 -15.09 0.06 -15.65
N LYS A 104 -15.07 1.40 -15.52
CA LYS A 104 -14.65 2.28 -16.62
C LYS A 104 -13.24 1.94 -17.11
N GLU A 105 -12.30 1.76 -16.18
CA GLU A 105 -10.91 1.44 -16.53
C GLU A 105 -10.74 0.01 -17.03
N ALA A 106 -11.54 -0.95 -16.56
CA ALA A 106 -11.54 -2.33 -17.05
C ALA A 106 -11.91 -2.42 -18.54
N HIS A 107 -12.75 -1.50 -19.03
CA HIS A 107 -13.09 -1.38 -20.44
C HIS A 107 -12.04 -0.63 -21.27
N ASN A 108 -10.90 -0.21 -20.70
CA ASN A 108 -9.83 0.47 -21.43
C ASN A 108 -8.81 -0.54 -22.00
N PRO A 109 -8.81 -0.79 -23.32
CA PRO A 109 -7.92 -1.80 -23.91
C PRO A 109 -6.44 -1.43 -23.81
N GLU A 110 -6.12 -0.14 -23.79
CA GLU A 110 -4.74 0.32 -23.64
C GLU A 110 -4.17 -0.08 -22.28
N THR A 111 -4.96 0.11 -21.21
CA THR A 111 -4.58 -0.26 -19.85
C THR A 111 -4.37 -1.77 -19.73
N LEU A 112 -5.29 -2.58 -20.26
CA LEU A 112 -5.17 -4.04 -20.25
C LEU A 112 -3.96 -4.54 -21.07
N ARG A 113 -3.63 -3.86 -22.17
CA ARG A 113 -2.46 -4.20 -23.00
C ARG A 113 -1.15 -3.82 -22.30
N ARG A 114 -1.08 -2.62 -21.72
CA ARG A 114 0.14 -2.08 -21.11
C ARG A 114 0.45 -2.71 -19.76
N TYR A 115 -0.56 -2.90 -18.91
CA TYR A 115 -0.39 -3.32 -17.53
C TYR A 115 -0.83 -4.77 -17.24
N GLY A 116 -1.46 -5.47 -18.20
CA GLY A 116 -1.98 -6.83 -17.99
C GLY A 116 -0.99 -7.98 -18.18
N ARG A 117 0.29 -7.71 -18.45
CA ARG A 117 1.27 -8.76 -18.76
C ARG A 117 1.47 -9.76 -17.63
N GLY A 118 1.72 -11.02 -18.01
CA GLY A 118 1.98 -12.13 -17.08
C GLY A 118 0.76 -12.63 -16.30
N THR A 119 -0.44 -12.12 -16.60
CA THR A 119 -1.67 -12.69 -16.04
C THR A 119 -2.00 -14.01 -16.75
N PRO A 120 -2.85 -14.89 -16.17
CA PRO A 120 -3.20 -16.15 -16.81
C PRO A 120 -3.81 -15.93 -18.21
N GLU A 121 -3.45 -16.79 -19.15
CA GLU A 121 -4.00 -16.84 -20.51
C GLU A 121 -4.28 -18.31 -20.90
N ASP A 122 -4.53 -19.15 -19.89
CA ASP A 122 -4.84 -20.57 -20.08
C ASP A 122 -6.25 -20.78 -20.65
N TRP A 123 -6.56 -22.04 -20.99
CA TRP A 123 -7.84 -22.38 -21.63
C TRP A 123 -9.05 -21.92 -20.82
N ILE A 124 -9.03 -22.12 -19.50
CA ILE A 124 -10.16 -21.77 -18.63
C ILE A 124 -10.31 -20.25 -18.50
N GLU A 125 -9.22 -19.49 -18.46
CA GLU A 125 -9.28 -18.02 -18.48
C GLU A 125 -9.96 -17.51 -19.76
N ASN A 126 -9.55 -18.04 -20.91
CA ASN A 126 -9.98 -17.55 -22.22
C ASN A 126 -11.38 -18.01 -22.63
N HIS A 127 -11.86 -19.16 -22.12
CA HIS A 127 -13.14 -19.75 -22.54
C HIS A 127 -14.22 -19.73 -21.47
N LEU A 128 -13.84 -19.63 -20.18
CA LEU A 128 -14.79 -19.60 -19.07
C LEU A 128 -14.72 -18.28 -18.28
N TYR A 129 -13.59 -17.99 -17.65
CA TYR A 129 -13.54 -16.91 -16.66
C TYR A 129 -13.69 -15.52 -17.26
N THR A 130 -12.98 -15.22 -18.35
CA THR A 130 -13.05 -13.89 -18.98
C THR A 130 -14.36 -13.67 -19.73
N PRO A 131 -14.86 -14.58 -20.60
CA PRO A 131 -16.08 -14.31 -21.35
C PRO A 131 -17.35 -14.35 -20.49
N TRP A 132 -17.32 -15.09 -19.38
CA TRP A 132 -18.51 -15.39 -18.57
C TRP A 132 -18.39 -14.92 -17.13
N GLN A 133 -17.70 -13.80 -16.88
CA GLN A 133 -17.53 -13.20 -15.54
C GLN A 133 -18.83 -13.08 -14.73
N LYS A 134 -19.93 -12.71 -15.39
CA LYS A 134 -21.23 -12.52 -14.73
C LYS A 134 -21.92 -13.84 -14.36
N ILE A 135 -21.62 -14.94 -15.05
CA ILE A 135 -22.25 -16.23 -14.79
C ILE A 135 -21.86 -16.73 -13.40
N GLY A 136 -20.61 -16.56 -12.97
CA GLY A 136 -20.17 -16.96 -11.63
C GLY A 136 -21.05 -16.37 -10.53
N ILE A 137 -21.29 -15.05 -10.60
CA ILE A 137 -22.13 -14.34 -9.62
C ILE A 137 -23.57 -14.89 -9.61
N VAL A 138 -24.13 -15.22 -10.77
CA VAL A 138 -25.49 -15.79 -10.88
C VAL A 138 -25.52 -17.22 -10.33
N VAL A 139 -24.48 -18.01 -10.57
CA VAL A 139 -24.34 -19.36 -9.99
C VAL A 139 -24.25 -19.26 -8.47
N MET A 140 -23.48 -18.32 -7.93
CA MET A 140 -23.37 -18.10 -6.49
C MET A 140 -24.73 -17.73 -5.87
N LEU A 141 -25.53 -16.88 -6.52
CA LEU A 141 -26.89 -16.57 -6.08
C LEU A 141 -27.75 -17.85 -5.99
N GLY A 142 -27.68 -18.70 -7.01
CA GLY A 142 -28.39 -19.98 -7.02
C GLY A 142 -27.96 -20.90 -5.88
N ILE A 143 -26.65 -20.97 -5.60
CA ILE A 143 -26.08 -21.74 -4.48
C ILE A 143 -26.61 -21.20 -3.14
N ASP A 144 -26.51 -19.89 -2.91
CA ASP A 144 -26.93 -19.27 -1.65
C ASP A 144 -28.44 -19.43 -1.42
N VAL A 145 -29.26 -19.23 -2.46
CA VAL A 145 -30.72 -19.41 -2.37
C VAL A 145 -31.08 -20.87 -2.12
N ALA A 146 -30.39 -21.83 -2.75
CA ALA A 146 -30.63 -23.24 -2.53
C ALA A 146 -30.26 -23.67 -1.10
N LEU A 147 -29.10 -23.23 -0.60
CA LEU A 147 -28.60 -23.60 0.72
C LEU A 147 -29.36 -22.90 1.85
N PHE A 148 -29.54 -21.59 1.76
CA PHE A 148 -30.01 -20.73 2.87
C PHE A 148 -31.43 -20.19 2.66
N GLY A 149 -32.08 -20.54 1.55
CA GLY A 149 -33.44 -20.12 1.23
C GLY A 149 -33.47 -18.76 0.55
N LEU A 150 -34.65 -18.38 0.05
CA LEU A 150 -34.79 -17.20 -0.81
C LEU A 150 -34.38 -15.90 -0.11
N VAL A 151 -34.79 -15.71 1.14
CA VAL A 151 -34.54 -14.45 1.87
C VAL A 151 -33.08 -14.35 2.29
N TRP A 152 -32.61 -15.28 3.12
CA TRP A 152 -31.24 -15.25 3.64
C TRP A 152 -30.21 -15.45 2.54
N GLY A 153 -30.43 -16.39 1.62
CA GLY A 153 -29.52 -16.61 0.49
C GLY A 153 -29.33 -15.36 -0.37
N THR A 154 -30.40 -14.65 -0.70
CA THR A 154 -30.30 -13.39 -1.48
C THR A 154 -29.58 -12.29 -0.71
N LEU A 155 -29.82 -12.17 0.61
CA LEU A 155 -29.14 -11.18 1.45
C LEU A 155 -27.63 -11.47 1.58
N MET A 156 -27.27 -12.74 1.81
CA MET A 156 -25.88 -13.19 1.90
C MET A 156 -25.14 -12.95 0.59
N TRP A 157 -25.77 -13.29 -0.54
CA TRP A 157 -25.24 -13.02 -1.87
C TRP A 157 -25.02 -11.51 -2.10
N ALA A 158 -25.99 -10.67 -1.75
CA ALA A 158 -25.88 -9.23 -1.91
C ALA A 158 -24.71 -8.64 -1.11
N VAL A 159 -24.49 -9.12 0.12
CA VAL A 159 -23.34 -8.75 0.95
C VAL A 159 -22.03 -9.18 0.28
N GLN A 160 -21.94 -10.42 -0.21
CA GLN A 160 -20.73 -10.93 -0.88
C GLN A 160 -20.36 -10.10 -2.12
N VAL A 161 -21.34 -9.79 -2.98
CA VAL A 161 -21.13 -8.98 -4.19
C VAL A 161 -20.73 -7.54 -3.85
N ALA A 162 -21.33 -6.95 -2.82
CA ALA A 162 -21.03 -5.57 -2.42
C ALA A 162 -19.71 -5.43 -1.64
N TRP A 163 -19.19 -6.51 -1.05
CA TRP A 163 -18.08 -6.47 -0.10
C TRP A 163 -16.80 -5.86 -0.68
N ILE A 164 -16.28 -6.42 -1.78
CA ILE A 164 -15.03 -5.93 -2.41
C ILE A 164 -15.20 -4.54 -3.03
N PRO A 165 -16.29 -4.24 -3.79
CA PRO A 165 -16.56 -2.88 -4.26
C PRO A 165 -16.51 -1.82 -3.18
N PHE A 166 -17.11 -2.08 -2.01
CA PHE A 166 -17.11 -1.11 -0.92
C PHE A 166 -15.77 -1.05 -0.18
N TRP A 167 -15.28 -2.20 0.30
CA TRP A 167 -14.09 -2.22 1.16
C TRP A 167 -12.78 -2.00 0.40
N ALA A 168 -12.59 -2.60 -0.77
CA ALA A 168 -11.36 -2.42 -1.54
C ALA A 168 -11.42 -1.14 -2.40
N ALA A 169 -12.39 -1.06 -3.32
CA ALA A 169 -12.44 0.07 -4.26
C ALA A 169 -12.89 1.38 -3.60
N GLY A 170 -13.67 1.32 -2.52
CA GLY A 170 -14.11 2.47 -1.75
C GLY A 170 -13.16 2.81 -0.59
N VAL A 171 -13.07 1.92 0.40
CA VAL A 171 -12.35 2.20 1.66
C VAL A 171 -10.83 2.19 1.48
N VAL A 172 -10.24 1.12 0.93
CA VAL A 172 -8.77 1.04 0.75
C VAL A 172 -8.30 2.12 -0.24
N ASN A 173 -8.85 2.16 -1.45
CA ASN A 173 -8.42 3.14 -2.46
C ASN A 173 -8.80 4.59 -2.08
N GLY A 174 -9.94 4.78 -1.42
CA GLY A 174 -10.40 6.11 -1.00
C GLY A 174 -9.73 6.58 0.27
N LEU A 175 -10.08 5.98 1.41
CA LEU A 175 -9.55 6.42 2.71
C LEU A 175 -8.03 6.18 2.79
N GLY A 176 -7.51 5.09 2.23
CA GLY A 176 -6.09 4.75 2.23
C GLY A 176 -5.22 5.74 1.45
N HIS A 177 -5.81 6.65 0.68
CA HIS A 177 -5.11 7.77 0.04
C HIS A 177 -5.55 9.14 0.56
N PHE A 178 -6.40 9.19 1.59
CA PHE A 178 -7.00 10.44 2.07
C PHE A 178 -6.65 10.71 3.54
N CYS A 179 -6.89 9.75 4.43
CA CYS A 179 -6.70 9.90 5.87
C CYS A 179 -5.96 8.70 6.50
N GLY A 180 -5.44 8.89 7.72
CA GLY A 180 -4.63 7.90 8.41
C GLY A 180 -3.22 8.39 8.73
N TYR A 181 -2.35 7.45 9.11
CA TYR A 181 -0.96 7.71 9.48
C TYR A 181 0.01 7.20 8.41
N ARG A 182 1.28 7.58 8.52
CA ARG A 182 2.34 7.14 7.61
C ARG A 182 3.54 6.69 8.40
N ASN A 183 4.07 5.53 8.06
CA ASN A 183 5.37 5.07 8.53
C ASN A 183 6.51 5.65 7.69
N PHE A 184 6.24 5.85 6.40
CA PHE A 184 7.24 6.26 5.41
C PHE A 184 6.77 7.48 4.64
N ASN A 185 7.74 8.29 4.21
CA ASN A 185 7.48 9.45 3.38
C ASN A 185 7.60 9.06 1.89
N SER A 186 6.70 8.22 1.39
CA SER A 186 6.54 7.96 -0.05
C SER A 186 6.09 9.22 -0.80
N PRO A 187 6.30 9.34 -2.12
CA PRO A 187 5.90 10.52 -2.90
C PRO A 187 4.39 10.65 -3.12
N ASP A 188 3.61 9.58 -2.89
CA ASP A 188 2.15 9.57 -3.03
C ASP A 188 1.41 9.93 -1.73
N ALA A 189 0.07 10.04 -1.78
CA ALA A 189 -0.77 10.38 -0.63
C ALA A 189 -1.21 9.15 0.22
N SER A 190 -0.64 7.97 -0.02
CA SER A 190 -1.01 6.72 0.67
C SER A 190 -0.84 6.79 2.20
N LYS A 191 -1.75 6.19 2.96
CA LYS A 191 -1.82 6.23 4.42
C LYS A 191 -2.29 4.89 4.95
N ASN A 192 -1.71 4.49 6.08
CA ASN A 192 -2.20 3.35 6.83
C ASN A 192 -3.45 3.77 7.61
N ILE A 193 -4.46 2.91 7.59
CA ILE A 193 -5.65 3.02 8.44
C ILE A 193 -5.56 1.86 9.45
N PHE A 194 -6.02 2.06 10.69
CA PHE A 194 -5.99 1.03 11.73
C PHE A 194 -7.21 1.25 12.64
N PRO A 195 -7.90 0.19 13.13
CA PRO A 195 -7.54 -1.23 13.18
C PRO A 195 -8.39 -2.17 12.30
N ILE A 196 -8.71 -1.82 11.05
CA ILE A 196 -9.69 -2.59 10.25
C ILE A 196 -9.12 -3.83 9.54
N GLY A 197 -7.89 -4.25 9.81
CA GLY A 197 -7.22 -5.34 9.09
C GLY A 197 -7.85 -6.72 9.18
N ILE A 198 -8.64 -6.96 10.22
CA ILE A 198 -9.46 -8.18 10.31
C ILE A 198 -10.50 -8.20 9.18
N LEU A 199 -11.07 -7.04 8.80
CA LEU A 199 -12.12 -6.94 7.80
C LEU A 199 -11.62 -6.91 6.37
N ILE A 200 -10.36 -6.55 6.13
CA ILE A 200 -9.83 -6.33 4.78
C ILE A 200 -8.45 -6.94 4.54
N GLY A 201 -8.01 -7.88 5.39
CA GLY A 201 -6.84 -8.71 5.09
C GLY A 201 -5.48 -8.03 5.27
N GLY A 202 -5.41 -6.89 5.95
CA GLY A 202 -4.19 -6.07 6.08
C GLY A 202 -3.99 -5.04 4.97
N GLU A 203 -4.90 -4.98 3.99
CA GLU A 203 -4.86 -4.05 2.84
C GLU A 203 -4.95 -2.58 3.26
N GLU A 204 -5.38 -2.29 4.48
CA GLU A 204 -5.41 -0.94 5.05
C GLU A 204 -4.03 -0.36 5.36
N LEU A 205 -2.99 -1.19 5.38
CA LEU A 205 -1.60 -0.80 5.61
C LEU A 205 -0.98 -0.22 4.33
N HIS A 206 -1.71 0.73 3.76
CA HIS A 206 -1.55 1.20 2.39
C HIS A 206 -0.28 2.03 2.18
N ASN A 207 0.15 2.81 3.18
CA ASN A 207 1.42 3.53 3.09
C ASN A 207 2.62 2.58 3.10
N ASN A 208 2.56 1.51 3.90
CA ASN A 208 3.62 0.50 3.90
C ASN A 208 3.69 -0.19 2.53
N HIS A 209 2.52 -0.57 2.01
CA HIS A 209 2.37 -1.19 0.70
C HIS A 209 2.91 -0.31 -0.43
N HIS A 210 2.49 0.95 -0.51
CA HIS A 210 2.96 1.89 -1.53
C HIS A 210 4.46 2.19 -1.46
N THR A 211 5.04 2.13 -0.26
CA THR A 211 6.49 2.28 -0.07
C THR A 211 7.26 1.04 -0.55
N TYR A 212 6.75 -0.15 -0.25
CA TYR A 212 7.38 -1.43 -0.57
C TYR A 212 6.41 -2.36 -1.33
N PRO A 213 6.01 -2.03 -2.57
CA PRO A 213 4.89 -2.70 -3.26
C PRO A 213 5.15 -4.18 -3.54
N THR A 214 6.42 -4.56 -3.67
CA THR A 214 6.80 -5.95 -3.92
C THR A 214 6.94 -6.81 -2.67
N SER A 215 6.72 -6.26 -1.47
CA SER A 215 6.77 -7.03 -0.22
C SER A 215 5.53 -7.92 -0.07
N ALA A 216 5.72 -9.18 0.35
CA ALA A 216 4.60 -10.07 0.66
C ALA A 216 3.94 -9.73 2.00
N ARG A 217 4.61 -8.98 2.87
CA ARG A 217 4.09 -8.51 4.16
C ARG A 217 3.82 -7.01 4.08
N LEU A 218 2.59 -6.61 4.38
CA LEU A 218 2.17 -5.20 4.41
C LEU A 218 2.41 -4.56 5.79
N SER A 219 2.44 -5.36 6.86
CA SER A 219 2.82 -4.88 8.20
C SER A 219 4.31 -4.56 8.33
N ASN A 220 4.57 -3.45 9.01
CA ASN A 220 5.91 -2.95 9.34
C ASN A 220 6.10 -2.70 10.84
N LYS A 221 5.05 -2.28 11.56
CA LYS A 221 5.08 -2.10 13.03
C LYS A 221 4.45 -3.30 13.73
N TRP A 222 4.91 -3.57 14.96
CA TRP A 222 4.47 -4.73 15.74
C TRP A 222 2.96 -4.72 16.07
N TYR A 223 2.35 -3.52 16.11
CA TYR A 223 0.91 -3.35 16.37
C TYR A 223 0.06 -3.39 15.09
N GLU A 224 0.68 -3.45 13.91
CA GLU A 224 -0.03 -3.53 12.63
C GLU A 224 -0.41 -4.98 12.36
N PHE A 225 -1.70 -5.25 12.25
CA PHE A 225 -2.22 -6.59 12.03
C PHE A 225 -2.41 -6.87 10.53
N ASP A 226 -1.63 -7.80 9.99
CA ASP A 226 -1.71 -8.23 8.59
C ASP A 226 -2.22 -9.67 8.51
N LEU A 227 -3.54 -9.80 8.33
CA LEU A 227 -4.20 -11.10 8.24
C LEU A 227 -3.81 -11.86 6.95
N GLY A 228 -3.58 -11.14 5.85
CA GLY A 228 -3.11 -11.73 4.61
C GLY A 228 -1.72 -12.35 4.74
N TRP A 229 -0.81 -11.72 5.49
CA TRP A 229 0.49 -12.29 5.84
C TRP A 229 0.35 -13.57 6.67
N MET A 230 -0.57 -13.60 7.63
CA MET A 230 -0.87 -14.83 8.39
C MET A 230 -1.28 -15.97 7.46
N TYR A 231 -2.17 -15.72 6.50
CA TYR A 231 -2.57 -16.74 5.51
C TYR A 231 -1.40 -17.20 4.63
N ILE A 232 -0.53 -16.27 4.20
CA ILE A 232 0.66 -16.60 3.42
C ILE A 232 1.61 -17.50 4.23
N CYS A 233 1.84 -17.20 5.51
CA CYS A 233 2.65 -18.04 6.38
C CYS A 233 2.10 -19.47 6.49
N ILE A 234 0.78 -19.61 6.63
CA ILE A 234 0.11 -20.92 6.67
C ILE A 234 0.32 -21.68 5.34
N LEU A 235 0.07 -21.01 4.20
CA LEU A 235 0.27 -21.62 2.88
C LEU A 235 1.74 -22.00 2.64
N SER A 236 2.68 -21.16 3.06
CA SER A 236 4.12 -21.44 2.96
C SER A 236 4.53 -22.62 3.83
N ALA A 237 4.02 -22.73 5.06
CA ALA A 237 4.28 -23.88 5.92
C ALA A 237 3.76 -25.20 5.31
N LEU A 238 2.70 -25.14 4.50
CA LEU A 238 2.16 -26.28 3.75
C LEU A 238 2.86 -26.51 2.40
N GLY A 239 3.88 -25.73 2.04
CA GLY A 239 4.57 -25.82 0.74
C GLY A 239 3.74 -25.31 -0.44
N LEU A 240 2.65 -24.58 -0.18
CA LEU A 240 1.71 -24.07 -1.19
C LEU A 240 2.00 -22.63 -1.63
N ALA A 241 2.93 -21.93 -0.97
CA ALA A 241 3.35 -20.58 -1.31
C ALA A 241 4.84 -20.37 -1.04
N GLN A 242 5.53 -19.65 -1.92
CA GLN A 242 6.92 -19.23 -1.74
C GLN A 242 7.02 -17.71 -1.74
N VAL A 243 7.39 -17.14 -0.59
CA VAL A 243 7.64 -15.70 -0.47
C VAL A 243 8.91 -15.33 -1.24
N LYS A 244 8.81 -14.37 -2.16
CA LYS A 244 9.94 -13.90 -2.97
C LYS A 244 10.66 -12.71 -2.36
N LYS A 245 9.88 -11.78 -1.79
CA LYS A 245 10.37 -10.47 -1.38
C LYS A 245 9.71 -10.04 -0.08
N LEU A 246 10.53 -9.48 0.80
CA LEU A 246 10.14 -8.83 2.03
C LEU A 246 10.80 -7.46 2.09
N VAL A 247 10.24 -6.57 2.91
CA VAL A 247 10.89 -5.31 3.25
C VAL A 247 12.30 -5.58 3.81
N PRO A 248 13.36 -4.93 3.30
CA PRO A 248 14.69 -4.99 3.90
C PRO A 248 14.64 -4.60 5.37
N VAL A 249 15.31 -5.37 6.23
CA VAL A 249 15.45 -5.01 7.64
C VAL A 249 16.85 -4.41 7.83
N PRO A 250 16.97 -3.14 8.25
CA PRO A 250 18.27 -2.53 8.46
C PRO A 250 18.98 -3.21 9.62
N ASN A 251 20.20 -3.69 9.38
CA ASN A 251 21.08 -4.20 10.43
C ASN A 251 21.88 -3.04 11.03
N LEU A 252 21.52 -2.64 12.24
CA LEU A 252 22.20 -1.56 12.95
C LEU A 252 23.46 -2.10 13.63
N GLY A 253 24.62 -1.68 13.12
CA GLY A 253 25.94 -2.03 13.65
C GLY A 253 26.66 -0.86 14.30
N THR A 254 27.93 -1.07 14.67
CA THR A 254 28.82 0.00 15.12
C THR A 254 29.17 0.94 13.96
N ALA A 255 29.20 2.24 14.23
CA ALA A 255 29.64 3.23 13.26
C ALA A 255 31.07 2.90 12.76
N ARG A 256 31.24 2.85 11.43
CA ARG A 256 32.53 2.64 10.78
C ARG A 256 33.11 4.01 10.40
N GLN A 257 34.42 4.18 10.52
CA GLN A 257 35.10 5.43 10.14
C GLN A 257 35.11 5.66 8.62
N THR A 258 35.15 4.56 7.85
CA THR A 258 35.18 4.60 6.38
C THR A 258 33.95 3.93 5.81
N ILE A 259 33.31 4.59 4.86
CA ILE A 259 32.18 4.09 4.10
C ILE A 259 32.69 3.23 2.96
N ASP A 260 32.29 1.97 2.97
CA ASP A 260 32.50 1.04 1.89
C ASP A 260 31.24 0.90 1.02
N PHE A 261 31.35 0.11 -0.04
CA PHE A 261 30.23 -0.12 -0.94
C PHE A 261 29.06 -0.85 -0.27
N ASP A 262 29.34 -1.76 0.65
CA ASP A 262 28.31 -2.52 1.35
C ASP A 262 27.44 -1.58 2.20
N THR A 263 28.08 -0.59 2.84
CA THR A 263 27.39 0.48 3.58
C THR A 263 26.53 1.33 2.65
N LEU A 264 27.08 1.76 1.51
CA LEU A 264 26.30 2.49 0.50
C LEU A 264 25.08 1.70 0.03
N GLN A 265 25.27 0.42 -0.31
CA GLN A 265 24.19 -0.45 -0.78
C GLN A 265 23.14 -0.65 0.33
N ALA A 266 23.55 -0.81 1.58
CA ALA A 266 22.64 -0.92 2.72
C ALA A 266 21.82 0.35 2.92
N VAL A 267 22.44 1.53 2.83
CA VAL A 267 21.75 2.83 2.93
C VAL A 267 20.72 2.99 1.80
N ILE A 268 21.11 2.69 0.56
CA ILE A 268 20.21 2.80 -0.61
C ILE A 268 19.04 1.81 -0.52
N ALA A 269 19.31 0.57 -0.11
CA ALA A 269 18.29 -0.47 0.03
C ALA A 269 17.30 -0.16 1.17
N ASN A 270 17.75 0.51 2.23
CA ASN A 270 16.94 0.89 3.40
C ASN A 270 16.60 2.40 3.42
N ARG A 271 16.63 3.08 2.26
CA ARG A 271 16.48 4.55 2.18
C ARG A 271 15.22 5.08 2.86
N TYR A 272 14.10 4.36 2.81
CA TYR A 272 12.87 4.80 3.46
C TYR A 272 12.95 4.71 4.98
N ASP A 273 13.63 3.70 5.53
CA ASP A 273 13.90 3.58 6.97
C ASP A 273 14.90 4.65 7.43
N VAL A 274 15.95 4.92 6.65
CA VAL A 274 16.89 6.02 6.89
C VAL A 274 16.15 7.36 6.93
N LEU A 275 15.33 7.66 5.92
CA LEU A 275 14.55 8.90 5.88
C LEU A 275 13.48 8.97 6.98
N ALA A 276 12.86 7.84 7.35
CA ALA A 276 11.92 7.81 8.46
C ALA A 276 12.61 8.06 9.81
N GLY A 277 13.84 7.55 9.99
CA GLY A 277 14.72 7.88 11.11
C GLY A 277 15.08 9.36 11.13
N TYR A 278 15.58 9.89 10.01
CA TYR A 278 15.93 11.29 9.84
C TYR A 278 14.74 12.23 10.09
N ALA A 279 13.53 11.83 9.67
CA ALA A 279 12.31 12.58 9.96
C ALA A 279 12.02 12.68 11.47
N LYS A 280 12.34 11.65 12.26
CA LYS A 280 12.22 11.72 13.74
C LYS A 280 13.25 12.68 14.32
N THR A 281 14.47 12.65 13.80
CA THR A 281 15.56 13.55 14.15
C THR A 281 15.19 15.02 13.89
N LEU A 282 14.71 15.35 12.69
CA LEU A 282 14.22 16.68 12.33
C LEU A 282 13.05 17.11 13.22
N LYS A 283 12.14 16.19 13.53
CA LYS A 283 11.04 16.44 14.46
C LYS A 283 11.58 16.81 15.84
N HIS A 284 12.59 16.14 16.36
CA HIS A 284 13.18 16.44 17.66
C HIS A 284 13.83 17.83 17.65
N LEU A 285 14.71 18.08 16.68
CA LEU A 285 15.38 19.36 16.49
C LEU A 285 14.39 20.52 16.36
N TYR A 286 13.29 20.31 15.64
CA TYR A 286 12.21 21.30 15.54
C TYR A 286 11.64 21.73 16.90
N HIS A 287 11.43 20.82 17.86
CA HIS A 287 10.90 21.24 19.17
C HIS A 287 11.95 21.97 19.99
N GLU A 288 13.21 21.55 19.93
CA GLU A 288 14.31 22.24 20.62
C GLU A 288 14.45 23.68 20.13
N GLU A 289 14.49 23.87 18.81
CA GLU A 289 14.69 25.17 18.20
C GLU A 289 13.45 26.07 18.36
N LEU A 290 12.25 25.49 18.29
CA LEU A 290 11.01 26.25 18.52
C LEU A 290 10.87 26.67 19.99
N GLY A 291 11.44 25.91 20.93
CA GLY A 291 11.54 26.30 22.35
C GLY A 291 12.49 27.46 22.60
N LYS A 292 13.50 27.66 21.75
CA LYS A 292 14.45 28.78 21.83
C LYS A 292 13.94 30.05 21.12
N ALA A 293 13.03 29.91 20.16
CA ALA A 293 12.54 31.01 19.34
C ALA A 293 11.55 31.92 20.09
N HIS A 294 11.82 33.24 20.12
CA HIS A 294 10.92 34.24 20.73
C HIS A 294 9.51 34.30 20.10
N ASN A 295 9.34 33.85 18.86
CA ASN A 295 8.05 33.78 18.14
C ASN A 295 7.66 32.36 17.73
N GLY A 296 7.98 31.34 18.56
CA GLY A 296 7.74 29.92 18.24
C GLY A 296 6.28 29.57 17.87
N ILE A 297 5.31 30.35 18.36
CA ILE A 297 3.88 30.20 18.02
C ILE A 297 3.63 30.31 16.51
N ASN A 298 4.33 31.21 15.80
CA ASN A 298 4.16 31.43 14.36
C ASN A 298 4.61 30.23 13.52
N PHE A 299 5.43 29.34 14.08
CA PHE A 299 5.98 28.18 13.39
C PHE A 299 5.32 26.87 13.78
N LYS A 300 4.29 26.89 14.64
CA LYS A 300 3.50 25.70 14.98
C LYS A 300 2.89 25.07 13.72
N GLY A 301 2.94 23.74 13.65
CA GLY A 301 2.40 22.96 12.55
C GLY A 301 3.36 22.72 11.37
N LEU A 302 4.55 23.33 11.37
CA LEU A 302 5.56 23.13 10.31
C LEU A 302 6.34 21.82 10.44
N LYS A 303 6.32 21.19 11.61
CA LYS A 303 7.01 19.93 11.95
C LYS A 303 6.95 18.86 10.85
N ARG A 304 5.76 18.62 10.28
CA ARG A 304 5.58 17.55 9.28
C ARG A 304 6.24 17.90 7.94
N TRP A 305 6.29 19.18 7.60
CA TRP A 305 6.75 19.69 6.31
C TRP A 305 8.27 19.74 6.20
N LEU A 306 8.98 19.69 7.33
CA LEU A 306 10.44 19.51 7.36
C LEU A 306 10.89 18.14 6.83
N ALA A 307 10.03 17.13 6.91
CA ALA A 307 10.37 15.75 6.59
C ALA A 307 9.87 15.30 5.20
N VAL A 308 9.18 16.18 4.47
CA VAL A 308 8.70 15.91 3.10
C VAL A 308 9.59 16.60 2.08
N ASP A 309 9.40 16.27 0.82
CA ASP A 309 10.12 16.93 -0.27
C ASP A 309 9.56 18.33 -0.50
N ALA A 310 10.42 19.27 -0.90
CA ALA A 310 10.05 20.69 -1.00
C ALA A 310 8.86 20.94 -1.94
N SER A 311 8.71 20.11 -2.98
CA SER A 311 7.58 20.16 -3.92
C SER A 311 6.24 19.84 -3.24
N ALA A 312 6.23 19.00 -2.20
CA ALA A 312 5.04 18.60 -1.46
C ALA A 312 4.61 19.61 -0.39
N VAL A 313 5.41 20.64 -0.13
CA VAL A 313 5.06 21.71 0.83
C VAL A 313 4.05 22.67 0.17
N PRO A 314 2.86 22.88 0.77
CA PRO A 314 1.87 23.85 0.29
C PRO A 314 2.43 25.26 0.16
N GLU A 315 2.01 26.00 -0.87
CA GLU A 315 2.56 27.33 -1.18
C GLU A 315 2.41 28.31 -0.01
N ASP A 316 1.28 28.28 0.70
CA ASP A 316 1.00 29.11 1.88
C ASP A 316 1.95 28.83 3.07
N LEU A 317 2.54 27.63 3.10
CA LEU A 317 3.46 27.21 4.16
C LEU A 317 4.94 27.36 3.79
N ARG A 318 5.27 27.48 2.50
CA ARG A 318 6.67 27.62 2.03
C ARG A 318 7.34 28.84 2.64
N ALA A 319 6.70 30.01 2.58
CA ALA A 319 7.25 31.24 3.15
C ALA A 319 7.50 31.14 4.67
N ARG A 320 6.57 30.50 5.41
CA ARG A 320 6.71 30.28 6.86
C ARG A 320 7.82 29.28 7.18
N LEU A 321 7.98 28.23 6.36
CA LEU A 321 9.06 27.26 6.49
C LEU A 321 10.40 27.90 6.23
N GLU A 322 10.55 28.68 5.17
CA GLU A 322 11.77 29.43 4.87
C GLU A 322 12.14 30.40 5.99
N GLN A 323 11.16 31.11 6.56
CA GLN A 323 11.38 31.99 7.70
C GLN A 323 11.87 31.23 8.94
N LEU A 324 11.31 30.05 9.21
CA LEU A 324 11.78 29.18 10.30
C LEU A 324 13.23 28.75 10.08
N LEU A 325 13.57 28.28 8.87
CA LEU A 325 14.93 27.85 8.53
C LEU A 325 15.93 29.01 8.66
N LYS A 326 15.55 30.24 8.29
CA LYS A 326 16.40 31.44 8.48
C LYS A 326 16.66 31.79 9.94
N GLN A 327 15.79 31.39 10.86
CA GLN A 327 15.93 31.70 12.30
C GLN A 327 16.75 30.66 13.07
N SER A 328 16.93 29.47 12.51
CA SER A 328 17.70 28.39 13.14
C SER A 328 18.67 27.79 12.14
N SER A 329 19.95 28.13 12.31
CA SER A 329 21.03 27.56 11.52
C SER A 329 21.07 26.03 11.64
N ALA A 330 20.78 25.48 12.82
CA ALA A 330 20.72 24.03 13.04
C ALA A 330 19.61 23.38 12.20
N LEU A 331 18.39 23.93 12.20
CA LEU A 331 17.30 23.43 11.35
C LEU A 331 17.60 23.60 9.86
N GLN A 332 18.20 24.73 9.46
CA GLN A 332 18.59 24.97 8.07
C GLN A 332 19.58 23.92 7.58
N THR A 333 20.64 23.66 8.36
CA THR A 333 21.65 22.64 8.06
C THR A 333 21.00 21.26 7.97
N ALA A 334 20.23 20.85 8.98
CA ALA A 334 19.58 19.54 8.98
C ALA A 334 18.57 19.38 7.82
N TYR A 335 17.85 20.43 7.45
CA TYR A 335 16.94 20.40 6.31
C TYR A 335 17.69 20.27 4.98
N ALA A 336 18.77 21.04 4.79
CA ALA A 336 19.62 20.96 3.61
C ALA A 336 20.29 19.58 3.47
N MET A 337 20.84 19.05 4.56
CA MET A 337 21.49 17.74 4.56
C MET A 337 20.53 16.59 4.23
N ARG A 338 19.24 16.69 4.61
CA ARG A 338 18.22 15.74 4.15
C ARG A 338 18.10 15.75 2.62
N ALA A 339 18.01 16.94 2.03
CA ALA A 339 17.85 17.08 0.58
C ALA A 339 19.07 16.54 -0.17
N GLU A 340 20.28 16.78 0.35
CA GLU A 340 21.51 16.21 -0.20
C GLU A 340 21.53 14.68 -0.11
N LEU A 341 21.09 14.11 1.01
CA LEU A 341 21.02 12.66 1.20
C LEU A 341 20.02 12.01 0.23
N VAL A 342 18.86 12.65 0.00
CA VAL A 342 17.89 12.21 -1.02
C VAL A 342 18.50 12.28 -2.42
N ALA A 343 19.19 13.37 -2.76
CA ALA A 343 19.81 13.55 -4.06
C ALA A 343 20.91 12.51 -4.35
N LEU A 344 21.56 11.96 -3.32
CA LEU A 344 22.63 10.97 -3.46
C LEU A 344 22.16 9.71 -4.21
N TRP A 345 21.00 9.17 -3.87
CA TRP A 345 20.50 7.92 -4.47
C TRP A 345 19.50 8.13 -5.62
N GLU A 346 19.13 9.38 -5.94
CA GLU A 346 18.39 9.72 -7.15
C GLU A 346 19.30 9.86 -8.39
N ARG A 347 20.61 9.94 -8.19
CA ARG A 347 21.61 10.07 -9.27
C ARG A 347 21.80 8.75 -10.01
N SER A 348 21.19 8.62 -11.18
CA SER A 348 21.34 7.43 -12.05
C SER A 348 22.69 7.30 -12.76
N ASN A 349 23.46 8.40 -12.86
CA ASN A 349 24.67 8.47 -13.71
C ASN A 349 25.99 8.52 -12.92
N ALA A 350 25.95 8.46 -11.59
CA ALA A 350 27.14 8.53 -10.75
C ALA A 350 27.86 7.17 -10.67
N SER A 351 29.19 7.18 -10.66
CA SER A 351 29.95 5.94 -10.44
C SER A 351 29.83 5.47 -8.99
N ARG A 352 30.07 4.18 -8.76
CA ARG A 352 30.13 3.59 -7.42
C ARG A 352 31.08 4.35 -6.50
N GLU A 353 32.28 4.66 -6.97
CA GLU A 353 33.32 5.36 -6.22
C GLU A 353 32.95 6.81 -5.94
N GLN A 354 32.18 7.44 -6.82
CA GLN A 354 31.64 8.78 -6.58
C GLN A 354 30.59 8.76 -5.46
N LEU A 355 29.63 7.83 -5.51
CA LEU A 355 28.58 7.73 -4.49
C LEU A 355 29.13 7.38 -3.11
N ILE A 356 30.16 6.54 -3.03
CA ILE A 356 30.84 6.23 -1.76
C ILE A 356 31.49 7.49 -1.17
N ARG A 357 32.22 8.25 -1.99
CA ARG A 357 32.87 9.50 -1.56
C ARG A 357 31.84 10.54 -1.12
N GLU A 358 30.78 10.73 -1.90
CA GLU A 358 29.71 11.68 -1.56
C GLU A 358 29.00 11.32 -0.25
N LEU A 359 28.75 10.02 0.00
CA LEU A 359 28.17 9.57 1.26
C LEU A 359 29.14 9.78 2.43
N GLN A 360 30.44 9.52 2.22
CA GLN A 360 31.48 9.77 3.23
C GLN A 360 31.58 11.25 3.59
N ASP A 361 31.62 12.12 2.57
CA ASP A 361 31.67 13.57 2.73
C ASP A 361 30.40 14.09 3.42
N TRP A 362 29.24 13.51 3.11
CA TRP A 362 27.99 13.82 3.79
C TRP A 362 28.06 13.47 5.28
N CYS A 363 28.54 12.27 5.64
CA CYS A 363 28.68 11.86 7.04
C CYS A 363 29.68 12.74 7.79
N GLN A 364 30.85 13.05 7.20
CA GLN A 364 31.83 13.93 7.84
C GLN A 364 31.27 15.33 8.09
N ARG A 365 30.54 15.91 7.12
CA ARG A 365 29.87 17.20 7.31
C ARG A 365 28.77 17.14 8.36
N ALA A 366 28.05 16.02 8.47
CA ALA A 366 27.02 15.82 9.49
C ALA A 366 27.65 15.90 10.88
N GLU A 367 28.71 15.10 11.09
CA GLU A 367 29.46 15.01 12.35
C GLU A 367 30.13 16.34 12.72
N SER A 368 30.64 17.09 11.73
CA SER A 368 31.29 18.38 11.96
C SER A 368 30.31 19.56 12.02
N SER A 369 29.01 19.36 11.79
CA SER A 369 28.02 20.44 11.67
C SER A 369 27.74 21.18 12.99
N GLY A 370 28.09 20.57 14.12
CA GLY A 370 27.72 21.05 15.46
C GLY A 370 26.24 20.83 15.80
N VAL A 371 25.44 20.23 14.91
CA VAL A 371 24.05 19.84 15.15
C VAL A 371 24.04 18.44 15.75
N ARG A 372 23.89 18.34 17.08
CA ARG A 372 23.95 17.08 17.83
C ARG A 372 23.06 15.95 17.30
N GLN A 373 21.97 16.30 16.64
CA GLN A 373 20.98 15.36 16.13
C GLN A 373 21.39 14.73 14.79
N LEU A 374 22.29 15.36 14.03
CA LEU A 374 22.91 14.81 12.82
C LEU A 374 24.10 13.93 13.20
#